data_AF-A0A2T4VPW7-F1
#
_entry.id   AF-A0A2T4VPW7-F1
#
_cell.length_a   1.000
_cell.length_b   1.000
_cell.length_c   1.000
_cell.angle_alpha   90.00
_cell.angle_beta   90.00
_cell.angle_gamma   90.00
#
_symmetry.space_group_name_H-M   'P 1'
#
loop_
_entity.id
_entity.type
_entity.pdbx_description
1 polymer ?
#
loop_
_entity_poly.entity_id
_entity_poly.type
_entity_poly.pdbx_seq_one_letter_code
_entity_poly.pdbx_strand_id
1 'polypeptide(L)'
;MGTTRRLDSIILEWLPQEVWAWLDRVTIGEPVEGEPFNWDGFAFTAAAQARRERSLLWANIALRVYEGLVEREPDWAAESRTQSAMYLRAWMICELGVREGDTVLDPEVIVTWFRRTATLSFEEVVQWVSPLDLLTTPIDMLRKLRSIKNALNVVRAICKSGVLQKHPELVGWLRIRRRLP
;
A
#
# COMPACT_ATOMS: atom_id res chain seq x y z
N MET A 1 -31.25 0.44 -24.64
CA MET A 1 -29.76 0.50 -24.62
C MET A 1 -29.31 -0.39 -23.47
N GLY A 2 -28.79 -1.57 -23.78
CA GLY A 2 -28.30 -2.51 -22.75
C GLY A 2 -27.04 -1.94 -22.10
N THR A 3 -27.02 -1.88 -20.77
CA THR A 3 -25.84 -1.49 -20.00
C THR A 3 -24.82 -2.61 -20.14
N THR A 4 -23.87 -2.48 -21.06
CA THR A 4 -22.71 -3.37 -21.14
C THR A 4 -21.98 -3.25 -19.80
N ARG A 5 -22.10 -4.29 -18.96
CA ARG A 5 -21.35 -4.36 -17.69
C ARG A 5 -19.86 -4.36 -18.00
N ARG A 6 -19.08 -3.64 -17.21
CA ARG A 6 -17.63 -3.57 -17.40
C ARG A 6 -16.99 -4.90 -16.98
N LEU A 7 -15.97 -5.34 -17.72
CA LEU A 7 -15.35 -6.66 -17.52
C LEU A 7 -14.76 -6.82 -16.11
N ASP A 8 -14.18 -5.76 -15.56
CA ASP A 8 -13.68 -5.70 -14.17
C ASP A 8 -14.76 -6.02 -13.14
N SER A 9 -15.97 -5.47 -13.31
CA SER A 9 -17.10 -5.74 -12.41
C SER A 9 -17.58 -7.19 -12.46
N ILE A 10 -17.52 -7.83 -13.64
CA ILE A 10 -17.94 -9.23 -13.82
C ILE A 10 -16.94 -10.17 -13.12
N ILE A 11 -15.64 -9.93 -13.31
CA ILE A 11 -14.59 -10.77 -12.71
C ILE A 11 -14.64 -10.69 -11.18
N LEU A 12 -15.01 -9.53 -10.62
CA LEU A 12 -15.15 -9.37 -9.17
C LEU A 12 -16.35 -10.12 -8.56
N GLU A 13 -17.29 -10.61 -9.37
CA GLU A 13 -18.38 -11.49 -8.94
C GLU A 13 -17.95 -12.97 -8.86
N TRP A 14 -16.79 -13.33 -9.42
CA TRP A 14 -16.27 -14.71 -9.39
C TRP A 14 -15.74 -15.11 -8.00
N LEU A 15 -15.56 -16.41 -7.80
CA LEU A 15 -14.87 -16.89 -6.62
C LEU A 15 -13.41 -16.43 -6.64
N PRO A 16 -12.82 -16.07 -5.49
CA PRO A 16 -11.45 -15.56 -5.44
C PRO A 16 -10.41 -16.55 -6.01
N GLN A 17 -10.66 -17.86 -5.94
CA GLN A 17 -9.80 -18.87 -6.58
C GLN A 17 -9.82 -18.76 -8.11
N GLU A 18 -10.98 -18.49 -8.69
CA GLU A 18 -11.15 -18.33 -10.13
C GLU A 18 -10.49 -17.03 -10.61
N VAL A 19 -10.64 -15.95 -9.83
CA VAL A 19 -9.94 -14.69 -10.08
C VAL A 19 -8.43 -14.87 -10.01
N TRP A 20 -7.93 -15.60 -9.01
CA TRP A 20 -6.50 -15.89 -8.90
C TRP A 20 -5.97 -16.65 -10.12
N ALA A 21 -6.65 -17.73 -10.52
CA ALA A 21 -6.28 -18.52 -11.69
C ALA A 21 -6.45 -17.74 -13.01
N TRP A 22 -7.33 -16.73 -13.05
CA TRP A 22 -7.44 -15.81 -14.17
C TRP A 22 -6.27 -14.83 -14.22
N LEU A 23 -5.81 -14.30 -13.08
CA LEU A 23 -4.62 -13.43 -13.00
C LEU A 23 -3.33 -14.10 -13.50
N ASP A 24 -3.25 -15.44 -13.47
CA ASP A 24 -2.13 -16.20 -14.06
C ASP A 24 -2.10 -16.18 -15.60
N ARG A 25 -3.20 -15.80 -16.24
CA ARG A 25 -3.38 -15.86 -17.70
C ARG A 25 -3.39 -14.49 -18.38
N VAL A 26 -3.24 -13.42 -17.60
CA VAL A 26 -3.31 -12.03 -18.08
C VAL A 26 -2.07 -11.26 -17.66
N THR A 27 -1.73 -10.25 -18.45
CA THR A 27 -0.66 -9.31 -18.12
C THR A 27 -1.27 -8.12 -17.39
N ILE A 28 -0.98 -7.97 -16.10
CA ILE A 28 -1.44 -6.82 -15.31
C ILE A 28 -0.94 -5.52 -15.95
N GLY A 29 -1.83 -4.54 -16.08
CA GLY A 29 -1.54 -3.25 -16.74
C GLY A 29 -1.84 -3.22 -18.24
N GLU A 30 -2.06 -4.38 -18.88
CA GLU A 30 -2.41 -4.45 -20.30
C GLU A 30 -3.93 -4.58 -20.51
N PRO A 31 -4.44 -4.29 -21.72
CA PRO A 31 -5.80 -4.65 -22.11
C PRO A 31 -6.10 -6.14 -21.91
N VAL A 32 -7.34 -6.45 -21.54
CA VAL A 32 -7.83 -7.83 -21.38
C VAL A 32 -8.76 -8.13 -22.55
N GLU A 33 -8.50 -9.21 -23.29
CA GLU A 33 -9.29 -9.58 -24.48
C GLU A 33 -9.36 -8.47 -25.55
N GLY A 34 -8.33 -7.63 -25.63
CA GLY A 34 -8.26 -6.49 -26.56
C GLY A 34 -9.02 -5.25 -26.09
N GLU A 35 -9.67 -5.30 -24.94
CA GLU A 35 -10.44 -4.20 -24.37
C GLU A 35 -9.67 -3.48 -23.23
N PRO A 36 -9.75 -2.14 -23.12
CA PRO A 36 -9.17 -1.42 -22.01
C PRO A 36 -9.68 -1.95 -20.66
N PHE A 37 -8.77 -2.23 -19.74
CA PHE A 37 -9.09 -2.77 -18.42
C PHE A 37 -8.71 -1.81 -17.29
N ASN A 38 -9.64 -1.53 -16.38
CA ASN A 38 -9.42 -0.63 -15.25
C ASN A 38 -8.73 -1.36 -14.08
N TRP A 39 -7.42 -1.61 -14.22
CA TRP A 39 -6.64 -2.33 -13.21
C TRP A 39 -6.61 -1.65 -11.84
N ASP A 40 -6.54 -0.31 -11.80
CA ASP A 40 -6.58 0.44 -10.54
C ASP A 40 -7.92 0.26 -9.81
N GLY A 41 -9.04 0.36 -10.54
CA GLY A 41 -10.38 0.11 -9.99
C GLY A 41 -10.57 -1.34 -9.55
N PHE A 42 -10.01 -2.29 -10.30
CA PHE A 42 -10.02 -3.70 -9.95
C PHE A 42 -9.25 -3.97 -8.65
N ALA A 43 -8.01 -3.48 -8.53
CA ALA A 43 -7.18 -3.63 -7.33
C ALA A 43 -7.84 -2.99 -6.09
N PHE A 44 -8.39 -1.78 -6.26
CA PHE A 44 -9.13 -1.08 -5.20
C PHE A 44 -10.34 -1.88 -4.72
N THR A 45 -11.12 -2.45 -5.65
CA THR A 45 -12.33 -3.20 -5.31
C THR A 45 -12.00 -4.55 -4.69
N ALA A 46 -10.98 -5.26 -5.20
CA ALA A 46 -10.46 -6.47 -4.57
C ALA A 46 -9.95 -6.20 -3.15
N ALA A 47 -9.28 -5.06 -2.91
CA ALA A 47 -8.86 -4.65 -1.58
C ALA A 47 -10.05 -4.37 -0.65
N ALA A 48 -11.11 -3.73 -1.16
CA ALA A 48 -12.35 -3.52 -0.40
C ALA A 48 -13.04 -4.85 -0.05
N GLN A 49 -13.06 -5.80 -1.00
CA GLN A 49 -13.59 -7.15 -0.83
C GLN A 49 -12.81 -7.93 0.23
N ALA A 50 -11.47 -7.85 0.20
CA ALA A 50 -10.59 -8.42 1.21
C ALA A 50 -10.94 -7.95 2.62
N ARG A 51 -11.19 -6.64 2.78
CA ARG A 51 -11.59 -6.08 4.08
C ARG A 51 -12.99 -6.54 4.50
N ARG A 52 -13.96 -6.47 3.58
CA ARG A 52 -15.36 -6.84 3.84
C ARG A 52 -15.49 -8.29 4.30
N GLU A 53 -14.78 -9.19 3.64
CA GLU A 53 -14.86 -10.62 3.87
C GLU A 53 -13.77 -11.14 4.83
N ARG A 54 -12.85 -10.27 5.25
CA ARG A 54 -11.64 -10.65 6.00
C ARG A 54 -10.85 -11.76 5.29
N SER A 55 -10.78 -11.69 3.96
CA SER A 55 -10.26 -12.75 3.10
C SER A 55 -8.79 -12.48 2.72
N LEU A 56 -7.90 -13.39 3.14
CA LEU A 56 -6.49 -13.35 2.72
C LEU A 56 -6.30 -13.58 1.22
N LEU A 57 -7.18 -14.36 0.58
CA LEU A 57 -7.08 -14.60 -0.85
C LEU A 57 -7.40 -13.34 -1.65
N TRP A 58 -8.49 -12.64 -1.29
CA TRP A 58 -8.79 -11.32 -1.87
C TRP A 58 -7.69 -10.29 -1.59
N ALA A 59 -7.07 -10.33 -0.41
CA ALA A 59 -5.93 -9.47 -0.11
C ALA A 59 -4.76 -9.76 -1.05
N ASN A 60 -4.38 -11.03 -1.22
CA ASN A 60 -3.32 -11.43 -2.15
C ASN A 60 -3.64 -11.04 -3.61
N ILE A 61 -4.89 -11.17 -4.06
CA ILE A 61 -5.32 -10.72 -5.40
C ILE A 61 -5.04 -9.22 -5.56
N ALA A 62 -5.52 -8.40 -4.62
CA ALA A 62 -5.33 -6.95 -4.69
C ALA A 62 -3.85 -6.57 -4.65
N LEU A 63 -3.06 -7.21 -3.79
CA LEU A 63 -1.62 -6.96 -3.66
C LEU A 63 -0.86 -7.33 -4.93
N ARG A 64 -1.17 -8.48 -5.53
CA ARG A 64 -0.58 -8.91 -6.80
C ARG A 64 -0.86 -7.92 -7.92
N VAL A 65 -2.09 -7.39 -8.01
CA VAL A 65 -2.44 -6.38 -9.02
C VAL A 65 -1.71 -5.06 -8.74
N TYR A 66 -1.66 -4.60 -7.49
CA TYR A 66 -0.89 -3.39 -7.16
C TYR A 66 0.60 -3.54 -7.51
N GLU A 67 1.21 -4.68 -7.20
CA GLU A 67 2.61 -4.99 -7.50
C GLU A 67 2.86 -5.00 -9.03
N GLY A 68 2.01 -5.69 -9.79
CA GLY A 68 2.12 -5.70 -11.26
C GLY A 68 1.94 -4.32 -11.90
N LEU A 69 1.15 -3.43 -11.30
CA LEU A 69 1.02 -2.04 -11.75
C LEU A 69 2.21 -1.15 -11.37
N VAL A 70 2.87 -1.43 -10.24
CA VAL A 70 4.07 -0.70 -9.81
C VAL A 70 5.25 -1.00 -10.74
N GLU A 71 5.41 -2.25 -11.18
CA GLU A 71 6.53 -2.68 -12.04
C GLU A 71 6.53 -2.02 -13.44
N ARG A 72 5.42 -1.42 -13.87
CA ARG A 72 5.22 -0.93 -15.25
C ARG A 72 5.19 0.58 -15.39
N GLU A 73 5.17 1.32 -14.29
CA GLU A 73 4.77 2.74 -14.27
C GLU A 73 5.86 3.64 -13.67
N PRO A 74 5.86 4.94 -14.02
CA PRO A 74 6.81 5.90 -13.47
C PRO A 74 6.62 6.07 -11.95
N ASP A 75 7.72 6.41 -11.27
CA ASP A 75 7.87 6.42 -9.81
C ASP A 75 6.71 7.06 -9.01
N TRP A 76 6.09 8.13 -9.53
CA TRP A 76 5.04 8.85 -8.82
C TRP A 76 3.71 8.08 -8.74
N ALA A 77 3.34 7.33 -9.79
CA ALA A 77 2.14 6.50 -9.79
C ALA A 77 2.37 5.22 -8.97
N ALA A 78 3.59 4.70 -9.04
CA ALA A 78 4.06 3.59 -8.24
C ALA A 78 3.96 3.87 -6.73
N GLU A 79 4.26 5.10 -6.27
CA GLU A 79 4.18 5.46 -4.85
C GLU A 79 2.77 5.30 -4.28
N SER A 80 1.75 5.85 -4.96
CA SER A 80 0.35 5.79 -4.51
C SER A 80 -0.18 4.35 -4.44
N ARG A 81 0.17 3.52 -5.42
CA ARG A 81 -0.21 2.10 -5.47
C ARG A 81 0.48 1.29 -4.38
N THR A 82 1.78 1.52 -4.20
CA THR A 82 2.54 0.89 -3.11
C THR A 82 1.96 1.29 -1.75
N GLN A 83 1.63 2.56 -1.55
CA GLN A 83 1.00 3.03 -0.31
C GLN A 83 -0.35 2.35 -0.07
N SER A 84 -1.18 2.19 -1.11
CA SER A 84 -2.47 1.50 -1.03
C SER A 84 -2.32 0.03 -0.65
N ALA A 85 -1.34 -0.67 -1.25
CA ALA A 85 -0.99 -2.04 -0.90
C ALA A 85 -0.56 -2.17 0.57
N MET A 86 0.24 -1.23 1.07
CA MET A 86 0.71 -1.23 2.46
C MET A 86 -0.40 -0.92 3.46
N TYR A 87 -1.34 -0.04 3.13
CA TYR A 87 -2.55 0.16 3.95
C TYR A 87 -3.44 -1.08 4.00
N LEU A 88 -3.55 -1.83 2.90
CA LEU A 88 -4.26 -3.10 2.91
C LEU A 88 -3.58 -4.09 3.86
N ARG A 89 -2.26 -4.32 3.71
CA ARG A 89 -1.49 -5.19 4.63
C ARG A 89 -1.67 -4.77 6.09
N ALA A 90 -1.53 -3.47 6.39
CA ALA A 90 -1.69 -2.96 7.74
C ALA A 90 -3.08 -3.23 8.32
N TRP A 91 -4.13 -3.03 7.52
CA TRP A 91 -5.50 -3.35 7.94
C TRP A 91 -5.66 -4.85 8.21
N MET A 92 -5.16 -5.71 7.30
CA MET A 92 -5.26 -7.17 7.46
C MET A 92 -4.52 -7.65 8.71
N ILE A 93 -3.32 -7.11 8.99
CA ILE A 93 -2.57 -7.40 10.22
C ILE A 93 -3.34 -6.99 11.48
N CYS A 94 -3.98 -5.82 11.45
CA CYS A 94 -4.75 -5.34 12.60
C CYS A 94 -5.98 -6.21 12.87
N GLU A 95 -6.64 -6.67 11.80
CA GLU A 95 -7.91 -7.40 11.90
C GLU A 95 -7.70 -8.90 12.14
N LEU A 96 -6.71 -9.52 11.48
CA LEU A 96 -6.48 -10.96 11.50
C LEU A 96 -5.30 -11.40 12.39
N GLY A 97 -4.53 -10.45 12.88
CA GLY A 97 -3.33 -10.71 13.67
C GLY A 97 -2.07 -10.92 12.82
N VAL A 98 -0.94 -10.92 13.51
CA VAL A 98 0.39 -11.07 12.90
C VAL A 98 0.67 -12.53 12.58
N ARG A 99 1.22 -12.78 11.39
CA ARG A 99 1.80 -14.08 11.01
C ARG A 99 3.13 -13.84 10.30
N GLU A 100 4.23 -14.22 10.94
CA GLU A 100 5.57 -14.09 10.39
C GLU A 100 5.72 -14.96 9.12
N GLY A 101 6.37 -14.41 8.09
CA GLY A 101 6.56 -15.06 6.79
C GLY A 101 5.33 -15.06 5.87
N ASP A 102 4.18 -14.56 6.31
CA ASP A 102 2.97 -14.44 5.49
C ASP A 102 3.04 -13.21 4.57
N THR A 103 2.68 -13.36 3.30
CA THR A 103 2.77 -12.29 2.29
C THR A 103 1.90 -11.06 2.60
N VAL A 104 0.85 -11.24 3.40
CA VAL A 104 -0.12 -10.20 3.79
C VAL A 104 0.05 -9.80 5.25
N LEU A 105 0.23 -10.79 6.12
CA LEU A 105 0.16 -10.63 7.58
C LEU A 105 1.52 -10.45 8.27
N ASP A 106 2.61 -10.42 7.51
CA ASP A 106 3.94 -10.16 8.07
C ASP A 106 4.20 -8.64 8.21
N PRO A 107 4.33 -8.10 9.43
CA PRO A 107 4.64 -6.70 9.65
C PRO A 107 6.03 -6.30 9.15
N GLU A 108 6.98 -7.23 9.02
CA GLU A 108 8.33 -6.93 8.52
C GLU A 108 8.29 -6.38 7.08
N VAL A 109 7.31 -6.78 6.28
CA VAL A 109 7.10 -6.24 4.93
C VAL A 109 6.85 -4.72 4.98
N ILE A 110 6.02 -4.27 5.93
CA ILE A 110 5.71 -2.83 6.11
C ILE A 110 6.92 -2.09 6.68
N VAL A 111 7.65 -2.70 7.63
CA VAL A 111 8.84 -2.08 8.23
C VAL A 111 9.96 -1.93 7.20
N THR A 112 10.24 -2.98 6.42
CA THR A 112 11.21 -2.96 5.33
C THR A 112 10.83 -1.94 4.26
N TRP A 113 9.55 -1.87 3.88
CA TRP A 113 9.06 -0.84 2.98
C TRP A 113 9.27 0.57 3.55
N PHE A 114 8.89 0.82 4.80
CA PHE A 114 9.10 2.12 5.46
C PHE A 114 10.57 2.53 5.44
N ARG A 115 11.50 1.63 5.76
CA ARG A 115 12.94 1.91 5.73
C ARG A 115 13.43 2.31 4.34
N ARG A 116 12.88 1.72 3.27
CA ARG A 116 13.19 2.10 1.88
C ARG A 116 12.57 3.45 1.50
N THR A 117 11.37 3.75 2.00
CA THR A 117 10.68 5.03 1.77
C THR A 117 11.33 6.19 2.53
N ALA A 118 11.84 5.94 3.73
CA ALA A 118 12.56 6.90 4.56
C ALA A 118 13.97 7.16 3.99
N THR A 119 14.03 7.83 2.84
CA THR A 119 15.27 8.21 2.14
C THR A 119 16.13 9.22 2.91
N LEU A 120 15.56 9.87 3.92
CA LEU A 120 16.26 10.76 4.85
C LEU A 120 16.49 10.01 6.17
N SER A 121 17.64 10.23 6.79
CA SER A 121 17.89 9.78 8.16
C SER A 121 16.95 10.45 9.16
N PHE A 122 16.81 9.84 10.34
CA PHE A 122 15.97 10.40 11.40
C PHE A 122 16.45 11.81 11.81
N GLU A 123 17.77 12.00 11.90
CA GLU A 123 18.43 13.25 12.26
C GLU A 123 18.14 14.35 11.23
N GLU A 124 18.25 14.05 9.93
CA GLU A 124 17.92 14.99 8.86
C GLU A 124 16.45 15.41 8.94
N VAL A 125 15.54 14.47 9.15
CA VAL A 125 14.11 14.79 9.27
C VAL A 125 13.86 15.67 10.50
N VAL A 126 14.48 15.40 11.64
CA VAL A 126 14.36 16.26 12.83
C VAL A 126 14.83 17.68 12.55
N GLN A 127 15.92 17.86 11.80
CA GLN A 127 16.43 19.17 11.41
C GLN A 127 15.43 19.92 10.51
N TRP A 128 14.79 19.24 9.57
CA TRP A 128 13.77 19.86 8.69
C TRP A 128 12.46 20.19 9.40
N VAL A 129 12.11 19.43 10.44
CA VAL A 129 10.81 19.53 11.13
C VAL A 129 10.77 20.64 12.18
N SER A 130 11.92 21.20 12.59
CA SER A 130 11.99 22.22 13.65
C SER A 130 12.19 23.69 13.20
N PRO A 131 12.30 23.97 11.89
CA PRO A 131 11.97 25.27 11.32
C PRO A 131 11.01 25.17 10.11
N LEU A 132 10.23 24.08 9.98
CA LEU A 132 9.46 23.80 8.76
C LEU A 132 8.51 24.95 8.39
N ASP A 133 8.90 25.71 7.37
CA ASP A 133 8.06 26.69 6.70
C ASP A 133 7.71 26.17 5.31
N LEU A 134 6.43 25.88 5.12
CA LEU A 134 5.90 25.28 3.89
C LEU A 134 6.05 26.21 2.68
N LEU A 135 6.22 27.52 2.88
CA LEU A 135 6.35 28.50 1.82
C LEU A 135 7.77 28.59 1.26
N THR A 136 8.78 28.27 2.08
CA THR A 136 10.20 28.39 1.73
C THR A 136 10.87 27.03 1.50
N THR A 137 10.26 25.95 1.98
CA THR A 137 10.80 24.59 1.79
C THR A 137 10.71 24.16 0.32
N PRO A 138 11.80 23.64 -0.29
CA PRO A 138 11.77 23.12 -1.65
C PRO A 138 10.70 22.05 -1.85
N ILE A 139 10.00 22.08 -2.99
CA ILE A 139 8.88 21.17 -3.26
C ILE A 139 9.26 19.69 -3.18
N ASP A 140 10.47 19.33 -3.62
CA ASP A 140 10.95 17.95 -3.55
C ASP A 140 11.23 17.50 -2.11
N MET A 141 11.67 18.42 -1.25
CA MET A 141 11.80 18.14 0.18
C MET A 141 10.43 17.94 0.81
N LEU A 142 9.44 18.78 0.49
CA LEU A 142 8.06 18.60 0.95
C LEU A 142 7.48 17.25 0.52
N ARG A 143 7.75 16.80 -0.72
CA ARG A 143 7.34 15.49 -1.21
C ARG A 143 7.96 14.36 -0.39
N LYS A 144 9.28 14.40 -0.12
CA LYS A 144 9.97 13.41 0.72
C LYS A 144 9.37 13.35 2.13
N LEU A 145 9.16 14.50 2.78
CA LEU A 145 8.59 14.56 4.12
C LEU A 145 7.15 14.02 4.16
N ARG A 146 6.34 14.32 3.13
CA ARG A 146 4.98 13.78 2.98
C ARG A 146 4.99 12.27 2.78
N SER A 147 5.90 11.76 1.95
CA SER A 147 6.09 10.32 1.74
C SER A 147 6.40 9.59 3.05
N ILE A 148 7.33 10.14 3.84
CA ILE A 148 7.67 9.62 5.18
C ILE A 148 6.45 9.64 6.10
N LYS A 149 5.69 10.76 6.17
CA LYS A 149 4.48 10.84 6.99
C LYS A 149 3.44 9.80 6.59
N ASN A 150 3.26 9.62 5.28
CA ASN A 150 2.35 8.65 4.70
C ASN A 150 2.74 7.22 5.07
N ALA A 151 4.01 6.86 4.97
CA ALA A 151 4.50 5.56 5.41
C ALA A 151 4.36 5.37 6.93
N LEU A 152 4.61 6.42 7.72
CA LEU A 152 4.39 6.39 9.17
C LEU A 152 2.92 6.23 9.56
N ASN A 153 1.97 6.65 8.73
CA ASN A 153 0.55 6.39 8.97
C ASN A 153 0.23 4.89 8.89
N VAL A 154 0.86 4.18 7.96
CA VAL A 154 0.75 2.73 7.83
C VAL A 154 1.42 2.03 9.01
N VAL A 155 2.67 2.40 9.33
CA VAL A 155 3.40 1.85 10.50
C VAL A 155 2.61 2.06 11.79
N ARG A 156 1.99 3.24 11.96
CA ARG A 156 1.16 3.53 13.12
C ARG A 156 -0.01 2.56 13.26
N ALA A 157 -0.62 2.14 12.15
CA ALA A 157 -1.76 1.24 12.18
C ALA A 157 -1.39 -0.10 12.83
N ILE A 158 -0.21 -0.65 12.51
CA ILE A 158 0.26 -1.93 13.04
C ILE A 158 0.97 -1.85 14.41
N CYS A 159 1.07 -0.67 15.03
CA CYS A 159 1.79 -0.54 16.31
C CYS A 159 1.18 -1.38 17.44
N LYS A 160 -0.13 -1.62 17.40
CA LYS A 160 -0.84 -2.44 18.41
C LYS A 160 -0.52 -3.94 18.32
N SER A 161 0.09 -4.39 17.22
CA SER A 161 0.42 -5.82 17.03
C SER A 161 1.81 -6.21 17.54
N GLY A 162 2.45 -5.36 18.34
CA GLY A 162 3.75 -5.67 18.97
C GLY A 162 4.98 -5.32 18.12
N VAL A 163 4.79 -4.74 16.93
CA VAL A 163 5.87 -4.35 16.00
C VAL A 163 6.94 -3.47 16.68
N LEU A 164 6.52 -2.57 17.57
CA LEU A 164 7.45 -1.66 18.27
C LEU A 164 8.41 -2.37 19.24
N GLN A 165 8.09 -3.59 19.69
CA GLN A 165 8.99 -4.37 20.53
C GLN A 165 10.19 -4.89 19.72
N LYS A 166 9.97 -5.21 18.44
CA LYS A 166 11.02 -5.67 17.52
C LYS A 166 11.76 -4.51 16.86
N HIS A 167 11.10 -3.35 16.73
CA HIS A 167 11.63 -2.17 16.05
C HIS A 167 11.52 -0.92 16.92
N PRO A 168 12.31 -0.83 18.01
CA PRO A 168 12.26 0.30 18.93
C PRO A 168 12.61 1.63 18.26
N GLU A 169 13.37 1.62 17.16
CA GLU A 169 13.72 2.82 16.38
C GLU A 169 12.48 3.54 15.83
N LEU A 170 11.39 2.83 15.55
CA LEU A 170 10.16 3.41 15.01
C LEU A 170 9.45 4.32 16.00
N VAL A 171 9.74 4.19 17.31
CA VAL A 171 9.14 5.04 18.35
C VAL A 171 9.53 6.51 18.12
N GLY A 172 10.79 6.79 17.79
CA GLY A 172 11.26 8.14 17.49
C GLY A 172 10.53 8.74 16.27
N TRP A 173 10.48 7.96 15.19
CA TRP A 173 9.78 8.33 13.96
C TRP A 173 8.29 8.62 14.19
N LEU A 174 7.59 7.79 14.96
CA LEU A 174 6.18 7.97 15.25
C LEU A 174 5.89 9.22 16.10
N ARG A 175 6.82 9.62 16.97
CA ARG A 175 6.71 10.87 17.75
C ARG A 175 6.76 12.09 16.84
N ILE A 176 7.68 12.13 15.88
CA ILE A 176 7.84 13.27 14.97
C ILE A 176 6.77 13.32 13.87
N ARG A 177 6.06 12.20 13.60
CA ARG A 177 5.02 12.10 12.55
C ARG A 177 4.02 13.26 12.53
N ARG A 178 3.56 13.72 13.70
CA ARG A 178 2.56 14.81 13.80
C ARG A 178 3.08 16.16 13.32
N ARG A 179 4.40 16.34 13.27
CA ARG A 179 5.08 17.57 12.85
C ARG A 179 5.46 17.55 11.37
N LEU A 180 5.30 16.42 10.68
CA LEU A 180 5.50 16.31 9.24
C LEU A 180 4.31 16.91 8.46
N PRO A 181 4.54 17.46 7.26
CA PRO A 181 3.51 18.05 6.40
C PRO A 181 2.51 17.01 5.89
#